data_AF-X1JX98-F1
#
_entry.id   AF-X1JX98-F1
#
_cell.length_a   1.000
_cell.length_b   1.000
_cell.length_c   1.000
_cell.angle_alpha   90.00
_cell.angle_beta   90.00
_cell.angle_gamma   90.00
#
_symmetry.space_group_name_H-M   'P 1'
#
loop_
_entity.id
_entity.type
_entity.pdbx_description
1 polymer ?
#
loop_
_entity_poly.entity_id
_entity_poly.type
_entity_poly.pdbx_seq_one_letter_code
_entity_poly.pdbx_strand_id
1 'polypeptide(L)'
;NKNRDLVASVKKIQNHGFQVQGGFIVGFDSDPLSIFKSQISFIQKSGIVTAMVGVLWAPPETRLYKRLKKENRLLPGGSGDNTDGSTNFIPKMGRERLASGYKHIVNTIYAPKPHYERIKTFLKEYKPKRKRKGNLSPRYIGALIKSMWVLGIKEKGRRYYWRLFAWTLLRKPKSFPLSITFAIEGFHFRKVAKKIHVPTIRDIHELEQAKT
;
A
#
# COMPACT_ATOMS: atom_id res chain seq x y z
N ASN A 1 21.15 -3.36 0.13
CA ASN A 1 20.61 -2.49 -0.94
C ASN A 1 21.59 -1.45 -1.48
N LYS A 2 22.84 -1.37 -1.02
CA LYS A 2 23.84 -0.52 -1.68
C LYS A 2 24.16 -1.10 -3.07
N ASN A 3 24.42 -0.22 -4.04
CA ASN A 3 24.87 -0.54 -5.41
C ASN A 3 23.91 -1.39 -6.26
N ARG A 4 22.59 -1.27 -6.07
CA ARG A 4 21.62 -1.91 -6.97
C ARG A 4 20.40 -1.04 -7.24
N ASP A 5 19.96 -1.06 -8.49
CA ASP A 5 18.66 -0.53 -8.85
C ASP A 5 17.56 -1.51 -8.41
N LEU A 6 16.86 -1.12 -7.35
CA LEU A 6 15.75 -1.89 -6.80
C LEU A 6 14.54 -1.95 -7.73
N VAL A 7 14.28 -0.90 -8.50
CA VAL A 7 13.19 -0.90 -9.48
C VAL A 7 13.49 -1.93 -10.57
N ALA A 8 14.73 -1.93 -11.10
CA ALA A 8 15.16 -2.92 -12.07
C ALA A 8 15.09 -4.36 -11.50
N SER A 9 15.47 -4.53 -10.23
CA SER A 9 15.39 -5.83 -9.54
C SER A 9 13.94 -6.35 -9.44
N VAL A 10 12.99 -5.49 -9.05
CA VAL A 10 11.56 -5.84 -8.99
C VAL A 10 11.04 -6.21 -10.39
N LYS A 11 11.38 -5.40 -11.40
CA LYS A 11 10.98 -5.67 -12.79
C LYS A 11 11.57 -6.98 -13.31
N LYS A 12 12.80 -7.32 -12.95
CA LYS A 12 13.42 -8.61 -13.31
C LYS A 12 12.60 -9.77 -12.77
N ILE A 13 12.14 -9.72 -11.52
CA ILE A 13 11.28 -10.74 -10.91
C ILE A 13 9.94 -10.83 -11.66
N GLN A 14 9.31 -9.68 -11.94
CA GLN A 14 8.04 -9.63 -12.69
C GLN A 14 8.15 -10.19 -14.11
N ASN A 15 9.26 -9.91 -14.80
CA ASN A 15 9.56 -10.47 -16.12
C ASN A 15 9.77 -12.00 -16.12
N HIS A 16 9.98 -12.61 -14.95
CA HIS A 16 10.02 -14.07 -14.80
C HIS A 16 8.65 -14.66 -14.44
N GLY A 17 7.59 -13.84 -14.41
CA GLY A 17 6.21 -14.26 -14.20
C GLY A 17 5.78 -14.30 -12.74
N PHE A 18 6.53 -13.64 -11.84
CA PHE A 18 6.18 -13.53 -10.43
C PHE A 18 5.46 -12.21 -10.12
N GLN A 19 4.52 -12.26 -9.19
CA GLN A 19 3.96 -11.06 -8.57
C GLN A 19 4.85 -10.68 -7.38
N VAL A 20 5.13 -9.38 -7.23
CA VAL A 20 5.88 -8.86 -6.09
C VAL A 20 4.91 -8.12 -5.18
N GLN A 21 4.85 -8.54 -3.92
CA GLN A 21 4.18 -7.81 -2.85
C GLN A 21 5.25 -7.10 -2.02
N GLY A 22 5.01 -5.85 -1.65
CA GLY A 22 6.01 -5.03 -0.96
C GLY A 22 5.53 -4.61 0.43
N GLY A 23 6.31 -4.93 1.45
CA GLY A 23 6.21 -4.32 2.78
C GLY A 23 7.12 -3.09 2.86
N PHE A 24 6.58 -1.98 3.37
CA PHE A 24 7.27 -0.70 3.51
C PHE A 24 7.03 -0.16 4.91
N ILE A 25 8.07 0.41 5.52
CA ILE A 25 7.99 0.99 6.87
C ILE A 25 8.55 2.41 6.79
N VAL A 26 7.86 3.36 7.43
CA VAL A 26 8.30 4.75 7.61
C VAL A 26 8.27 5.15 9.07
N GLY A 27 9.07 6.16 9.44
CA GLY A 27 9.13 6.67 10.81
C GLY A 27 10.41 6.30 11.55
N PHE A 28 11.46 5.90 10.83
CA PHE A 28 12.79 5.76 11.43
C PHE A 28 13.35 7.13 11.79
N ASP A 29 14.17 7.20 12.83
CA ASP A 29 14.83 8.44 13.26
C ASP A 29 15.77 9.05 12.21
N SER A 30 16.22 8.25 11.24
CA SER A 30 17.04 8.66 10.12
C SER A 30 16.23 9.02 8.87
N ASP A 31 14.90 8.86 8.88
CA ASP A 31 14.08 9.17 7.72
C ASP A 31 14.02 10.68 7.50
N PRO A 32 14.44 11.19 6.32
CA PRO A 32 14.19 12.57 5.95
C PRO A 32 12.71 12.77 5.61
N LEU A 33 12.20 14.00 5.62
CA LEU A 33 10.82 14.29 5.17
C LEU A 33 10.56 13.87 3.72
N SER A 34 11.60 13.80 2.89
CA SER A 34 11.52 13.31 1.52
C SER A 34 11.21 11.81 1.40
N ILE A 35 11.25 11.05 2.51
CA ILE A 35 10.99 9.61 2.50
C ILE A 35 9.59 9.30 1.94
N PHE A 36 8.58 10.10 2.29
CA PHE A 36 7.19 9.84 1.90
C PHE A 36 7.03 9.88 0.38
N LYS A 37 7.61 10.92 -0.26
CA LYS A 37 7.64 11.05 -1.72
C LYS A 37 8.48 9.94 -2.37
N SER A 38 9.60 9.58 -1.75
CA SER A 38 10.49 8.53 -2.25
C SER A 38 9.80 7.16 -2.26
N GLN A 39 9.07 6.81 -1.20
CA GLN A 39 8.28 5.58 -1.12
C GLN A 39 7.18 5.55 -2.19
N ILE A 40 6.40 6.62 -2.34
CA ILE A 40 5.37 6.73 -3.39
C ILE A 40 5.99 6.52 -4.77
N SER A 41 7.10 7.22 -5.06
CA SER A 41 7.81 7.14 -6.34
C SER A 41 8.31 5.72 -6.61
N PHE A 42 8.92 5.07 -5.61
CA PHE A 42 9.40 3.71 -5.74
C PHE A 42 8.27 2.71 -6.00
N ILE A 43 7.20 2.75 -5.21
CA ILE A 43 6.01 1.89 -5.37
C ILE A 43 5.41 2.07 -6.77
N GLN A 44 5.27 3.33 -7.22
CA GLN A 44 4.71 3.62 -8.53
C GLN A 44 5.58 3.14 -9.70
N LYS A 45 6.90 3.38 -9.65
CA LYS A 45 7.84 3.02 -10.71
C LYS A 45 8.11 1.51 -10.81
N SER A 46 8.11 0.82 -9.67
CA SER A 46 8.35 -0.63 -9.58
C SER A 46 7.14 -1.48 -9.99
N GLY A 47 5.94 -0.90 -10.10
CA GLY A 47 4.74 -1.67 -10.43
C GLY A 47 4.31 -2.62 -9.31
N ILE A 48 4.69 -2.37 -8.05
CA ILE A 48 4.20 -3.18 -6.92
C ILE A 48 2.74 -2.80 -6.67
N VAL A 49 1.80 -3.62 -7.14
CA VAL A 49 0.37 -3.33 -7.05
C VAL A 49 -0.10 -3.35 -5.58
N THR A 50 0.28 -4.41 -4.85
CA THR A 50 -0.02 -4.65 -3.44
C THR A 50 1.13 -4.16 -2.57
N ALA A 51 1.01 -2.93 -2.08
CA ALA A 51 2.02 -2.25 -1.26
C ALA A 51 1.50 -2.00 0.16
N MET A 52 2.02 -2.76 1.12
CA MET A 52 1.69 -2.65 2.54
C MET A 52 2.64 -1.66 3.17
N VAL A 53 2.18 -0.41 3.32
CA VAL A 53 2.94 0.63 3.99
C VAL A 53 2.46 0.67 5.44
N GLY A 54 3.38 0.60 6.39
CA GLY A 54 3.13 0.72 7.82
C GLY A 54 4.01 1.78 8.47
N VAL A 55 3.63 2.17 9.69
CA VAL A 55 4.42 3.06 10.54
C VAL A 55 5.32 2.20 11.44
N LEU A 56 6.55 2.64 11.66
CA LEU A 56 7.50 1.92 12.51
C LEU A 56 6.93 1.77 13.92
N TRP A 57 6.89 0.53 14.38
CA TRP A 57 6.59 0.16 15.76
C TRP A 57 7.81 -0.55 16.33
N ALA A 58 8.14 -0.30 17.60
CA ALA A 58 9.31 -0.88 18.26
C ALA A 58 8.88 -2.06 19.15
N PRO A 59 9.08 -3.32 18.74
CA PRO A 59 8.64 -4.45 19.56
C PRO A 59 9.37 -4.50 20.91
N PRO A 60 8.67 -4.88 21.99
CA PRO A 60 9.30 -5.13 23.29
C PRO A 60 10.54 -6.02 23.16
N GLU A 61 11.50 -5.80 24.05
CA GLU A 61 12.79 -6.50 24.09
C GLU A 61 13.75 -6.29 22.91
N THR A 62 13.35 -5.61 21.84
CA THR A 62 14.25 -5.28 20.74
C THR A 62 15.29 -4.23 21.14
N ARG A 63 16.41 -4.19 20.42
CA ARG A 63 17.43 -3.14 20.58
C ARG A 63 16.85 -1.74 20.41
N LEU A 64 15.93 -1.56 19.46
CA LEU A 64 15.24 -0.29 19.22
C LEU A 64 14.39 0.10 20.43
N TYR A 65 13.58 -0.82 20.97
CA TYR A 65 12.76 -0.58 22.15
C TYR A 65 13.60 -0.21 23.37
N LYS A 66 14.66 -0.99 23.67
CA LYS A 66 15.58 -0.72 24.78
C LYS A 66 16.24 0.65 24.67
N ARG A 67 16.62 1.06 23.45
CA ARG A 67 17.16 2.40 23.18
C ARG A 67 16.13 3.49 23.44
N LEU A 68 14.92 3.36 22.86
CA LEU A 68 13.84 4.34 23.02
C LEU A 68 13.39 4.47 24.48
N LYS A 69 13.46 3.38 25.26
CA LYS A 69 13.22 3.40 26.71
C LYS A 69 14.24 4.28 27.43
N LYS A 70 15.53 4.10 27.15
CA LYS A 70 16.62 4.92 27.71
C LYS A 70 16.53 6.39 27.30
N GLU A 71 16.03 6.66 26.09
CA GLU A 71 15.81 8.02 25.57
C GLU A 71 14.50 8.66 26.08
N ASN A 72 13.72 7.99 26.93
CA ASN A 72 12.40 8.45 27.39
C ASN A 72 11.43 8.81 26.24
N ARG A 73 11.48 8.05 25.14
CA ARG A 73 10.66 8.27 23.95
C ARG A 73 9.60 7.19 23.73
N LEU A 74 9.56 6.14 24.55
CA LEU A 74 8.51 5.11 24.48
C LEU A 74 7.18 5.66 25.00
N LEU A 75 6.10 5.19 24.40
CA LEU A 75 4.73 5.51 24.77
C LEU A 75 3.99 4.22 25.17
N PRO A 76 3.02 4.28 26.10
CA PRO A 76 2.31 3.12 26.62
C PRO A 76 1.29 2.48 25.65
N GLY A 77 1.41 2.67 24.33
CA GLY A 77 0.39 2.27 23.36
C GLY A 77 0.93 1.81 22.00
N GLY A 78 0.03 1.67 21.02
CA GLY A 78 0.31 1.18 19.66
C GLY A 78 -0.11 -0.28 19.48
N SER A 79 -0.92 -0.53 18.46
CA SER A 79 -1.51 -1.87 18.19
C SER A 79 -0.52 -2.82 17.51
N GLY A 80 0.49 -2.27 16.80
CA GLY A 80 1.32 -3.02 15.88
C GLY A 80 0.62 -3.35 14.54
N ASP A 81 -0.62 -2.89 14.35
CA ASP A 81 -1.37 -3.05 13.09
C ASP A 81 -0.71 -2.20 11.99
N ASN A 82 -0.39 -2.85 10.88
CA ASN A 82 0.27 -2.18 9.76
C ASN A 82 -0.64 -1.20 9.00
N THR A 83 -1.93 -1.11 9.35
CA THR A 83 -2.93 -0.30 8.65
C THR A 83 -3.44 0.89 9.46
N ASP A 84 -3.31 0.89 10.79
CA ASP A 84 -3.87 1.96 11.64
C ASP A 84 -2.97 3.20 11.76
N GLY A 85 -1.70 3.07 11.40
CA GLY A 85 -0.72 4.17 11.44
C GLY A 85 -0.25 4.52 12.85
N SER A 86 -0.52 3.67 13.84
CA SER A 86 -0.07 3.85 15.21
C SER A 86 1.43 3.54 15.38
N THR A 87 2.03 4.12 16.41
CA THR A 87 3.40 3.85 16.83
C THR A 87 3.51 3.99 18.35
N ASN A 88 4.45 3.26 18.94
CA ASN A 88 4.69 3.20 20.39
C ASN A 88 5.85 4.08 20.86
N PHE A 89 6.25 5.09 20.08
CA PHE A 89 7.28 6.04 20.48
C PHE A 89 7.09 7.42 19.86
N ILE A 90 7.86 8.39 20.34
CA ILE A 90 7.92 9.76 19.79
C ILE A 90 9.02 9.81 18.72
N PRO A 91 8.72 9.85 17.40
CA PRO A 91 9.72 9.92 16.34
C PRO A 91 10.42 11.28 16.30
N LYS A 92 11.70 11.33 15.88
CA LYS A 92 12.46 12.60 15.80
C LYS A 92 11.83 13.62 14.84
N MET A 93 11.19 13.16 13.77
CA MET A 93 10.46 14.03 12.85
C MET A 93 9.15 14.59 13.43
N GLY A 94 8.73 14.15 14.62
CA GLY A 94 7.46 14.50 15.23
C GLY A 94 6.31 13.60 14.76
N ARG A 95 5.37 13.33 15.67
CA ARG A 95 4.23 12.43 15.44
C ARG A 95 3.30 12.93 14.35
N GLU A 96 2.99 14.23 14.35
CA GLU A 96 2.08 14.83 13.37
C GLU A 96 2.64 14.72 11.95
N ARG A 97 3.93 15.03 11.76
CA ARG A 97 4.58 14.91 10.45
C ARG A 97 4.61 13.47 9.96
N LEU A 98 4.89 12.52 10.85
CA LEU A 98 4.84 11.09 10.52
C LEU A 98 3.41 10.65 10.14
N ALA A 99 2.41 11.04 10.92
CA ALA A 99 1.00 10.74 10.69
C ALA A 99 0.52 11.29 9.34
N SER A 100 0.77 12.59 9.08
CA SER A 100 0.40 13.24 7.82
C SER A 100 1.15 12.63 6.64
N GLY A 101 2.44 12.32 6.79
CA GLY A 101 3.26 11.69 5.75
C GLY A 101 2.80 10.27 5.41
N TYR A 102 2.50 9.45 6.43
CA TYR A 102 1.92 8.12 6.25
C TYR A 102 0.56 8.19 5.53
N LYS A 103 -0.36 9.05 6.01
CA LYS A 103 -1.67 9.27 5.38
C LYS A 103 -1.51 9.75 3.93
N HIS A 104 -0.54 10.62 3.66
CA HIS A 104 -0.22 11.06 2.31
C HIS A 104 0.22 9.89 1.40
N ILE A 105 1.09 8.99 1.87
CA ILE A 105 1.49 7.81 1.10
C ILE A 105 0.26 6.96 0.75
N VAL A 106 -0.47 6.51 1.76
CA VAL A 106 -1.53 5.51 1.56
C VAL A 106 -2.66 6.09 0.68
N ASN A 107 -3.06 7.33 0.92
CA ASN A 107 -4.06 8.01 0.08
C ASN A 107 -3.58 8.18 -1.37
N THR A 108 -2.30 8.49 -1.58
CA THR A 108 -1.75 8.69 -2.92
C THR A 108 -1.63 7.39 -3.69
N ILE A 109 -1.00 6.36 -3.11
CA ILE A 109 -0.75 5.10 -3.83
C ILE A 109 -2.05 4.36 -4.14
N TYR A 110 -3.09 4.53 -3.32
CA TYR A 110 -4.39 3.91 -3.54
C TYR A 110 -5.40 4.83 -4.20
N ALA A 111 -5.12 6.12 -4.46
CA ALA A 111 -5.96 6.97 -5.31
C ALA A 111 -6.23 6.31 -6.68
N PRO A 112 -7.37 6.61 -7.36
CA PRO A 112 -7.75 5.84 -8.54
C PRO A 112 -6.67 5.89 -9.62
N LYS A 113 -6.24 7.09 -10.01
CA LYS A 113 -5.26 7.29 -11.07
C LYS A 113 -3.92 6.57 -10.79
N PRO A 114 -3.22 6.79 -9.66
CA PRO A 114 -1.94 6.13 -9.42
C PRO A 114 -2.05 4.61 -9.36
N HIS A 115 -3.11 4.09 -8.71
CA HIS A 115 -3.31 2.65 -8.59
C HIS A 115 -3.53 1.96 -9.95
N TYR A 116 -4.44 2.48 -10.78
CA TYR A 116 -4.70 1.90 -12.10
C TYR A 116 -3.50 2.01 -13.05
N GLU A 117 -2.76 3.13 -13.02
CA GLU A 117 -1.51 3.25 -13.78
C GLU A 117 -0.44 2.29 -13.26
N ARG A 118 -0.39 2.02 -11.95
CA ARG A 118 0.56 1.06 -11.36
C ARG A 118 0.27 -0.38 -11.80
N ILE A 119 -1.01 -0.75 -11.91
CA ILE A 119 -1.41 -2.03 -12.52
C ILE A 119 -0.89 -2.12 -13.96
N LYS A 120 -1.04 -1.05 -14.76
CA LYS A 120 -0.50 -1.04 -16.13
C LYS A 120 1.03 -1.16 -16.15
N THR A 121 1.74 -0.49 -15.25
CA THR A 121 3.20 -0.64 -15.10
C THR A 121 3.57 -2.09 -14.83
N PHE A 122 2.91 -2.74 -13.87
CA PHE A 122 3.10 -4.16 -13.58
C PHE A 122 2.84 -5.05 -14.80
N LEU A 123 1.69 -4.89 -15.47
CA LEU A 123 1.27 -5.74 -16.59
C LEU A 123 2.15 -5.58 -17.85
N LYS A 124 2.88 -4.46 -17.98
CA LYS A 124 3.89 -4.30 -19.03
C LYS A 124 5.09 -5.24 -18.81
N GLU A 125 5.51 -5.39 -17.56
CA GLU A 125 6.68 -6.18 -17.15
C GLU A 125 6.34 -7.66 -16.89
N TYR A 126 5.12 -7.94 -16.43
CA TYR A 126 4.69 -9.28 -16.03
C TYR A 126 4.57 -10.25 -17.22
N LYS A 127 5.39 -11.30 -17.22
CA LYS A 127 5.42 -12.35 -18.25
C LYS A 127 5.18 -13.74 -17.62
N PRO A 128 3.92 -14.16 -17.44
CA PRO A 128 3.63 -15.45 -16.80
C PRO A 128 4.13 -16.61 -17.67
N LYS A 129 5.01 -17.46 -17.11
CA LYS A 129 5.59 -18.61 -17.84
C LYS A 129 4.60 -19.76 -18.05
N ARG A 130 3.68 -19.99 -17.11
CA ARG A 130 2.64 -21.02 -17.22
C ARG A 130 1.32 -20.40 -17.70
N LYS A 131 0.70 -21.01 -18.70
CA LYS A 131 -0.71 -20.75 -19.04
C LYS A 131 -1.54 -21.19 -17.83
N ARG A 132 -2.03 -20.26 -17.01
CA ARG A 132 -3.13 -20.58 -16.08
C ARG A 132 -4.31 -21.00 -16.95
N LYS A 133 -4.75 -22.26 -16.85
CA LYS A 133 -6.05 -22.65 -17.39
C LYS A 133 -7.08 -21.77 -16.70
N GLY A 134 -7.75 -20.91 -17.46
CA GLY A 134 -8.80 -20.06 -16.92
C GLY A 134 -9.98 -20.95 -16.58
N ASN A 135 -10.30 -21.12 -15.30
CA ASN A 135 -11.53 -21.79 -14.91
C ASN A 135 -12.67 -20.79 -15.04
N LEU A 136 -13.54 -20.98 -16.04
CA LEU A 136 -14.76 -20.19 -16.24
C LEU A 136 -15.82 -20.65 -15.23
N SER A 137 -15.60 -20.31 -13.95
CA SER A 137 -16.61 -20.52 -12.91
C SER A 137 -17.67 -19.40 -12.97
N PRO A 138 -18.96 -19.72 -12.77
CA PRO A 138 -20.01 -18.71 -12.60
C PRO A 138 -19.67 -17.65 -11.54
N ARG A 139 -18.90 -18.03 -10.50
CA ARG A 139 -18.43 -17.11 -9.45
C ARG A 139 -17.54 -16.00 -10.01
N TYR A 140 -16.63 -16.33 -10.94
CA TYR A 140 -15.74 -15.35 -11.56
C TYR A 140 -16.48 -14.44 -12.54
N ILE A 141 -17.47 -14.97 -13.26
CA ILE A 141 -18.35 -14.18 -14.13
C ILE A 141 -19.17 -13.19 -13.30
N GLY A 142 -19.78 -13.66 -12.21
CA GLY A 142 -20.51 -12.80 -11.27
C GLY A 142 -19.61 -11.71 -10.66
N ALA A 143 -18.37 -12.04 -10.29
CA ALA A 143 -17.40 -11.06 -9.80
C ALA A 143 -17.03 -10.02 -10.87
N LEU A 144 -16.87 -10.42 -12.14
CA LEU A 144 -16.62 -9.51 -13.25
C LEU A 144 -17.80 -8.54 -13.46
N ILE A 145 -19.03 -9.05 -13.56
CA ILE A 145 -20.23 -8.21 -13.71
C ILE A 145 -20.37 -7.24 -12.54
N LYS A 146 -20.21 -7.73 -11.30
CA LYS A 146 -20.23 -6.90 -10.10
C LYS A 146 -19.14 -5.83 -10.13
N SER A 147 -17.94 -6.15 -10.62
CA SER A 147 -16.85 -5.18 -10.75
C SER A 147 -17.17 -4.11 -11.80
N MET A 148 -17.78 -4.46 -12.94
CA MET A 148 -18.21 -3.49 -13.95
C MET A 148 -19.28 -2.54 -13.40
N TRP A 149 -20.22 -3.03 -12.59
CA TRP A 149 -21.22 -2.20 -11.93
C TRP A 149 -20.61 -1.30 -10.83
N VAL A 150 -19.90 -1.89 -9.88
CA VAL A 150 -19.37 -1.15 -8.71
C VAL A 150 -18.24 -0.21 -9.14
N LEU A 151 -17.22 -0.71 -9.85
CA LEU A 151 -16.03 0.07 -10.22
C LEU A 151 -16.24 0.89 -11.50
N GLY A 152 -17.02 0.38 -12.45
CA GLY A 152 -17.24 1.00 -13.75
C GLY A 152 -18.40 1.99 -13.80
N ILE A 153 -19.36 1.92 -12.87
CA ILE A 153 -20.51 2.84 -12.84
C ILE A 153 -20.55 3.63 -11.53
N LYS A 154 -20.62 2.97 -10.37
CA LYS A 154 -20.83 3.64 -9.07
C LYS A 154 -19.60 4.39 -8.56
N GLU A 155 -18.40 3.85 -8.73
CA GLU A 155 -17.19 4.44 -8.14
C GLU A 155 -16.68 5.69 -8.87
N LYS A 156 -16.10 6.63 -8.11
CA LYS A 156 -15.50 7.88 -8.65
C LYS A 156 -14.34 7.62 -9.62
N GLY A 157 -13.68 6.46 -9.50
CA GLY A 157 -12.54 6.05 -10.32
C GLY A 157 -12.90 5.45 -11.69
N ARG A 158 -14.18 5.42 -12.09
CA ARG A 158 -14.67 4.68 -13.27
C ARG A 158 -13.93 4.94 -14.58
N ARG A 159 -13.53 6.19 -14.86
CA ARG A 159 -12.76 6.51 -16.09
C ARG A 159 -11.44 5.75 -16.16
N TYR A 160 -10.73 5.63 -15.03
CA TYR A 160 -9.47 4.89 -14.94
C TYR A 160 -9.68 3.38 -14.99
N TYR A 161 -10.77 2.89 -14.39
CA TYR A 161 -11.19 1.49 -14.49
C TYR A 161 -11.42 1.08 -15.95
N TRP A 162 -12.27 1.80 -16.68
CA TRP A 162 -12.55 1.48 -18.09
C TRP A 162 -11.32 1.62 -18.98
N ARG A 163 -10.43 2.58 -18.70
CA ARG A 163 -9.14 2.70 -19.40
C ARG A 163 -8.25 1.50 -19.16
N LEU A 164 -8.14 1.00 -17.92
CA LEU A 164 -7.40 -0.23 -17.62
C LEU A 164 -8.07 -1.44 -18.28
N PHE A 165 -9.39 -1.54 -18.19
CA PHE A 165 -10.20 -2.63 -18.73
C PHE A 165 -9.95 -2.79 -20.23
N ALA A 166 -10.22 -1.75 -21.01
CA ALA A 166 -10.03 -1.77 -22.46
C ALA A 166 -8.56 -1.99 -22.84
N TRP A 167 -7.63 -1.30 -22.18
CA TRP A 167 -6.20 -1.48 -22.45
C TRP A 167 -5.73 -2.91 -22.20
N THR A 168 -6.19 -3.55 -21.11
CA THR A 168 -5.79 -4.91 -20.77
C THR A 168 -6.42 -5.92 -21.73
N LEU A 169 -7.68 -5.75 -22.09
CA LEU A 169 -8.37 -6.62 -23.04
C LEU A 169 -7.67 -6.61 -24.41
N LEU A 170 -7.26 -5.42 -24.89
CA LEU A 170 -6.62 -5.25 -26.19
C LEU A 170 -5.11 -5.61 -26.21
N ARG A 171 -4.37 -5.29 -25.15
CA ARG A 171 -2.88 -5.40 -25.16
C ARG A 171 -2.35 -6.57 -24.34
N LYS A 172 -3.10 -7.04 -23.34
CA LYS A 172 -2.66 -8.07 -22.37
C LYS A 172 -3.81 -9.03 -22.01
N PRO A 173 -4.54 -9.64 -22.98
CA PRO A 173 -5.74 -10.44 -22.70
C PRO A 173 -5.50 -11.61 -21.74
N LYS A 174 -4.31 -12.23 -21.80
CA LYS A 174 -3.92 -13.32 -20.89
C LYS A 174 -3.83 -12.89 -19.42
N SER A 175 -3.67 -11.61 -19.14
CA SER A 175 -3.61 -11.04 -17.79
C SER A 175 -4.88 -10.29 -17.40
N PHE A 176 -5.93 -10.34 -18.25
CA PHE A 176 -7.17 -9.63 -18.00
C PHE A 176 -7.84 -10.04 -16.67
N PRO A 177 -8.02 -11.33 -16.34
CA PRO A 177 -8.59 -11.71 -15.05
C PRO A 177 -7.81 -11.13 -13.86
N LEU A 178 -6.48 -11.17 -13.94
CA LEU A 178 -5.61 -10.62 -12.90
C LEU A 178 -5.75 -9.10 -12.76
N SER A 179 -5.92 -8.38 -13.87
CA SER A 179 -6.15 -6.93 -13.84
C SER A 179 -7.45 -6.56 -13.14
N ILE A 180 -8.51 -7.37 -13.29
CA ILE A 180 -9.79 -7.20 -12.61
C ILE A 180 -9.65 -7.50 -11.13
N THR A 181 -8.93 -8.57 -10.76
CA THR A 181 -8.60 -8.86 -9.36
C THR A 181 -7.91 -7.66 -8.70
N PHE A 182 -6.87 -7.11 -9.32
CA PHE A 182 -6.18 -5.94 -8.79
C PHE A 182 -7.05 -4.68 -8.71
N ALA A 183 -7.95 -4.46 -9.68
CA ALA A 183 -8.90 -3.36 -9.61
C ALA A 183 -9.85 -3.48 -8.40
N ILE A 184 -10.32 -4.70 -8.11
CA ILE A 184 -11.16 -5.01 -6.94
C ILE A 184 -10.36 -4.82 -5.65
N GLU A 185 -9.16 -5.39 -5.55
CA GLU A 185 -8.28 -5.21 -4.39
C GLU A 185 -7.98 -3.72 -4.13
N GLY A 186 -7.67 -2.94 -5.18
CA GLY A 186 -7.46 -1.50 -5.10
C GLY A 186 -8.66 -0.72 -4.54
N PHE A 187 -9.88 -1.18 -4.80
CA PHE A 187 -11.08 -0.62 -4.19
C PHE A 187 -11.16 -0.91 -2.69
N HIS A 188 -10.81 -2.13 -2.27
CA HIS A 188 -10.73 -2.47 -0.85
C HIS A 188 -9.63 -1.69 -0.13
N PHE A 189 -8.42 -1.61 -0.70
CA PHE A 189 -7.32 -0.83 -0.12
C PHE A 189 -7.68 0.66 0.01
N ARG A 190 -8.40 1.23 -0.96
CA ARG A 190 -8.92 2.61 -0.87
C ARG A 190 -9.91 2.77 0.29
N LYS A 191 -10.77 1.78 0.55
CA LYS A 191 -11.69 1.82 1.68
C LYS A 191 -10.95 1.75 3.01
N VAL A 192 -9.93 0.89 3.11
CA VAL A 192 -9.06 0.81 4.28
C VAL A 192 -8.35 2.15 4.49
N ALA A 193 -7.70 2.69 3.44
CA ALA A 193 -7.01 3.98 3.47
C ALA A 193 -7.87 5.13 4.00
N LYS A 194 -9.16 5.17 3.62
CA LYS A 194 -10.12 6.19 4.10
C LYS A 194 -10.46 6.06 5.58
N LYS A 195 -10.37 4.86 6.14
CA LYS A 195 -10.67 4.58 7.56
C LYS A 195 -9.48 4.82 8.48
N ILE A 196 -8.29 5.05 7.92
CA ILE A 196 -7.08 5.31 8.72
C ILE A 196 -7.27 6.63 9.47
N HIS A 197 -7.45 6.52 10.78
CA HIS A 197 -7.38 7.60 11.75
C HIS A 197 -6.09 7.45 12.51
N VAL A 198 -5.14 8.36 12.30
CA VAL A 198 -3.88 8.32 13.06
C VAL A 198 -4.10 9.13 14.33
N PRO A 199 -4.01 8.52 15.53
CA PRO A 199 -4.29 9.21 16.78
C PRO A 199 -3.38 10.43 16.97
N THR A 200 -4.00 11.57 17.28
CA THR A 200 -3.26 12.79 17.62
C THR A 200 -2.81 12.77 19.09
N ILE A 201 -2.00 13.76 19.51
CA ILE A 201 -1.58 13.88 20.92
C ILE A 201 -2.80 14.11 21.84
N ARG A 202 -3.84 14.81 21.35
CA ARG A 202 -5.09 15.03 22.07
C ARG A 202 -5.81 13.71 22.34
N ASP A 203 -5.92 12.88 21.31
CA ASP A 203 -6.58 11.57 21.40
C ASP A 203 -5.92 10.65 22.45
N ILE A 204 -4.61 10.77 22.69
CA ILE A 204 -3.88 9.97 23.69
C ILE A 204 -4.06 10.52 25.10
N HIS A 205 -4.01 11.83 25.28
CA HIS A 205 -4.29 12.44 26.59
C HIS A 205 -5.73 12.19 27.04
N GLU A 206 -6.70 12.23 26.12
CA GLU A 206 -8.09 11.85 26.41
C GLU A 206 -8.22 10.36 26.80
N LEU A 207 -7.48 9.46 26.14
CA LEU A 207 -7.46 8.03 26.50
C LEU A 207 -6.75 7.74 27.83
N GLU A 208 -5.78 8.55 28.22
CA GLU A 208 -5.12 8.47 29.52
C GLU A 208 -6.02 9.01 30.64
N GLN A 209 -6.74 10.12 30.40
CA GLN A 209 -7.71 10.68 31.35
C GLN A 209 -8.97 9.84 31.50
N ALA A 210 -9.42 9.14 30.45
CA ALA A 210 -10.58 8.24 30.51
C ALA A 210 -10.30 6.90 31.23
N LYS A 211 -9.04 6.64 31.62
CA LYS A 211 -8.63 5.45 32.39
C LYS A 211 -8.34 5.76 33.87
N THR A 212 -8.54 6.99 34.30
CA THR A 212 -8.53 7.46 35.70
C THR A 212 -9.95 7.76 36.13
#